data_AF-A0A8G0KZ45-F1
#
_entry.id   AF-A0A8G0KZ45-F1
#
_cell.length_a   1.000
_cell.length_b   1.000
_cell.length_c   1.000
_cell.angle_alpha   90.00
_cell.angle_beta   90.00
_cell.angle_gamma   90.00
#
_symmetry.space_group_name_H-M   'P 1'
#
loop_
_entity.id
_entity.type
_entity.pdbx_description
1 polymer ?
#
loop_
_entity_poly.entity_id
_entity_poly.type
_entity_poly.pdbx_seq_one_letter_code
_entity_poly.pdbx_strand_id
1 'polypeptide(L)'
;MATDRPKAILGLQTRLARTFESNVSYGIYERYLERTLLWQAEEHSDLSRISYKDGTFIPSWSWMAYTGEIRYMEIPFEQVDWIKNPESPFGFSAHGAQCDSRLHAKANKLINSPKLLDRVTLDSKDYSFDQNSWKCIVAGKSKANEDSEVVHYVLLVRSVSCAPQTYERVGVGALLADHISPATESIFVI
;
A
#
# COMPACT_ATOMS: atom_id res chain seq x y z
N MET A 1 14.47 10.81 24.41
CA MET A 1 15.38 10.08 23.50
C MET A 1 14.71 8.76 23.15
N ALA A 2 14.25 8.58 21.91
CA ALA A 2 13.58 7.36 21.48
C ALA A 2 14.37 6.74 20.31
N THR A 3 15.61 6.36 20.59
CA THR A 3 16.55 5.79 19.60
C THR A 3 16.45 4.27 19.53
N ASP A 4 15.72 3.62 20.46
CA ASP A 4 15.64 2.16 20.53
C ASP A 4 14.51 1.55 19.68
N ARG A 5 13.41 2.28 19.46
CA ARG A 5 12.28 1.76 18.65
C ARG A 5 12.68 1.42 17.21
N PRO A 6 13.40 2.28 16.46
CA PRO A 6 13.83 1.93 15.10
C PRO A 6 14.77 0.72 15.07
N LYS A 7 15.69 0.60 16.05
CA LYS A 7 16.61 -0.55 16.15
C LYS A 7 15.88 -1.85 16.47
N ALA A 8 14.90 -1.81 17.38
CA ALA A 8 14.08 -2.97 17.73
C ALA A 8 13.21 -3.42 16.54
N ILE A 9 12.58 -2.48 15.83
CA ILE A 9 11.79 -2.75 14.62
C ILE A 9 12.67 -3.33 13.52
N LEU A 10 13.86 -2.77 13.28
CA LEU A 10 14.81 -3.28 12.30
C LEU A 10 15.29 -4.70 12.63
N GLY A 11 15.58 -4.97 13.91
CA GLY A 11 15.96 -6.30 14.37
C GLY A 11 14.86 -7.33 14.13
N LEU A 12 13.59 -6.96 14.37
CA LEU A 12 12.45 -7.83 14.10
C LEU A 12 12.25 -8.08 12.60
N GLN A 13 12.28 -7.02 11.79
CA GLN A 13 12.19 -7.10 10.33
C GLN A 13 13.26 -8.02 9.75
N THR A 14 14.51 -7.85 10.18
CA THR A 14 15.64 -8.68 9.72
C THR A 14 15.44 -10.14 10.08
N ARG A 15 14.91 -10.44 11.28
CA ARG A 15 14.66 -11.82 11.70
C ARG A 15 13.55 -12.47 10.87
N LEU A 16 12.45 -11.75 10.63
CA LEU A 16 11.35 -12.24 9.78
C LEU A 16 11.78 -12.42 8.33
N ALA A 17 12.58 -11.49 7.79
CA ALA A 17 13.12 -11.56 6.44
C ALA A 17 13.96 -12.83 6.22
N ARG A 18 14.79 -13.21 7.21
CA ARG A 18 15.54 -14.47 7.18
C ARG A 18 14.63 -15.68 7.21
N THR A 19 13.61 -15.68 8.06
CA THR A 19 12.63 -16.79 8.13
C THR A 19 11.85 -16.96 6.84
N PHE A 20 11.52 -15.86 6.16
CA PHE A 20 10.79 -15.88 4.89
C PHE A 20 11.70 -15.98 3.66
N GLU A 21 13.02 -16.04 3.83
CA GLU A 21 14.01 -15.98 2.75
C GLU A 21 13.68 -14.85 1.74
N SER A 22 13.39 -13.66 2.27
CA SER A 22 12.85 -12.55 1.51
C SER A 22 13.57 -11.25 1.85
N ASN A 23 13.70 -10.35 0.87
CA ASN A 23 14.17 -9.00 1.12
C ASN A 23 13.14 -8.21 1.93
N VAL A 24 13.63 -7.35 2.84
CA VAL A 24 12.80 -6.47 3.66
C VAL A 24 13.32 -5.05 3.57
N SER A 25 12.41 -4.10 3.44
CA SER A 25 12.69 -2.67 3.51
C SER A 25 11.40 -1.96 3.89
N TYR A 26 11.48 -0.88 4.65
CA TYR A 26 10.32 -0.06 5.00
C TYR A 26 9.09 -0.85 5.49
N GLY A 27 9.29 -1.99 6.15
CA GLY A 27 8.21 -2.83 6.69
C GLY A 27 7.43 -3.68 5.68
N ILE A 28 7.88 -3.77 4.43
CA ILE A 28 7.35 -4.69 3.41
C ILE A 28 8.34 -5.82 3.14
N TYR A 29 7.81 -6.99 2.77
CA TYR A 29 8.61 -8.18 2.44
C TYR A 29 8.35 -8.55 0.98
N GLU A 30 9.41 -8.71 0.20
CA GLU A 30 9.30 -8.96 -1.25
C GLU A 30 8.42 -10.17 -1.61
N ARG A 31 8.53 -11.27 -0.86
CA ARG A 31 7.76 -12.51 -1.11
C ARG A 31 6.25 -12.34 -0.85
N TYR A 32 5.88 -11.33 -0.06
CA TYR A 32 4.50 -11.04 0.33
C TYR A 32 4.16 -9.57 0.09
N LEU A 33 4.72 -8.99 -0.97
CA LEU A 33 4.68 -7.56 -1.23
C LEU A 33 3.24 -7.03 -1.24
N GLU A 34 2.39 -7.62 -2.05
CA GLU A 34 1.01 -7.16 -2.25
C GLU A 34 0.22 -7.23 -0.94
N ARG A 35 0.36 -8.32 -0.18
CA ARG A 35 -0.31 -8.50 1.11
C ARG A 35 0.22 -7.55 2.17
N THR A 36 1.54 -7.33 2.22
CA THR A 36 2.17 -6.45 3.23
C THR A 36 2.02 -4.98 2.90
N LEU A 37 1.70 -4.63 1.66
CA LEU A 37 1.28 -3.28 1.28
C LEU A 37 -0.16 -2.99 1.69
N LEU A 38 -1.02 -4.00 1.85
CA LEU A 38 -2.41 -3.85 2.29
C LEU A 38 -2.54 -3.75 3.82
N TRP A 39 -1.61 -3.04 4.47
CA TRP A 39 -1.83 -2.52 5.81
C TRP A 39 -2.89 -1.41 5.79
N GLN A 40 -3.52 -1.12 6.91
CA GLN A 40 -4.52 -0.06 7.08
C GLN A 40 -4.48 0.49 8.50
N ALA A 41 -5.03 1.69 8.69
CA ALA A 41 -5.32 2.19 10.02
C ALA A 41 -6.27 1.22 10.77
N GLU A 42 -6.03 0.99 12.06
CA GLU A 42 -6.94 0.20 12.90
C GLU A 42 -8.32 0.86 12.93
N GLU A 43 -8.33 2.16 13.20
CA GLU A 43 -9.49 3.05 13.11
C GLU A 43 -9.35 3.97 11.88
N HIS A 44 -10.45 4.17 11.16
CA HIS A 44 -10.47 4.98 9.94
C HIS A 44 -9.91 6.39 10.18
N SER A 45 -8.94 6.81 9.36
CA SER A 45 -8.30 8.13 9.41
C SER A 45 -7.48 8.45 10.67
N ASP A 46 -7.13 7.45 11.49
CA ASP A 46 -6.43 7.66 12.77
C ASP A 46 -4.88 7.69 12.67
N LEU A 47 -4.32 7.72 11.46
CA LEU A 47 -2.88 7.84 11.28
C LEU A 47 -2.44 9.28 11.05
N SER A 48 -1.22 9.59 11.48
CA SER A 48 -0.57 10.88 11.24
C SER A 48 0.82 10.69 10.66
N ARG A 49 1.19 11.52 9.67
CA ARG A 49 2.52 11.44 9.04
C ARG A 49 3.61 11.79 10.05
N ILE A 50 4.66 10.98 10.15
CA ILE A 50 5.82 11.27 11.00
C ILE A 50 6.70 12.31 10.31
N SER A 51 7.04 13.37 11.04
CA SER A 51 8.06 14.33 10.63
C SER A 51 9.42 13.93 11.20
N TYR A 52 10.34 13.50 10.33
CA TYR A 52 11.70 13.12 10.71
C TYR A 52 12.61 14.36 10.72
N LYS A 53 13.30 14.59 11.84
CA LYS A 53 14.08 15.82 12.09
C LYS A 53 15.34 15.95 11.23
N ASP A 54 15.84 14.85 10.69
CA ASP A 54 17.06 14.74 9.89
C ASP A 54 16.80 14.85 8.38
N GLY A 55 15.57 15.14 7.97
CA GLY A 55 15.18 15.17 6.57
C GLY A 55 15.03 13.78 5.94
N THR A 56 15.06 12.71 6.73
CA THR A 56 14.78 11.37 6.25
C THR A 56 13.35 11.29 5.70
N PHE A 57 13.24 10.91 4.43
CA PHE A 57 11.96 10.68 3.78
C PHE A 57 11.64 9.18 3.79
N ILE A 58 10.58 8.80 4.51
CA ILE A 58 10.03 7.45 4.45
C ILE A 58 8.88 7.45 3.45
N PRO A 59 8.84 6.50 2.50
CA PRO A 59 7.81 6.50 1.48
C PRO A 59 6.38 6.31 2.00
N SER A 60 5.37 6.90 1.36
CA SER A 60 3.97 6.82 1.86
C SER A 60 3.37 5.42 1.86
N TRP A 61 3.86 4.53 0.99
CA TRP A 61 3.41 3.14 0.95
C TRP A 61 3.90 2.32 2.16
N SER A 62 4.85 2.85 2.93
CA SER A 62 5.34 2.24 4.17
C SER A 62 4.51 2.66 5.37
N TRP A 63 4.05 1.70 6.17
CA TRP A 63 3.42 2.00 7.46
C TRP A 63 4.37 2.74 8.41
N MET A 64 5.69 2.60 8.23
CA MET A 64 6.70 3.31 9.03
C MET A 64 6.73 4.82 8.77
N ALA A 65 6.02 5.30 7.74
CA ALA A 65 5.85 6.73 7.51
C ALA A 65 4.84 7.38 8.46
N TYR A 66 4.09 6.57 9.22
CA TYR A 66 2.96 7.03 10.03
C TYR A 66 3.10 6.64 11.51
N THR A 67 2.51 7.46 12.38
CA THR A 67 2.20 7.13 13.77
C THR A 67 0.71 6.81 13.89
N GLY A 68 0.37 5.98 14.86
CA GLY A 68 -0.97 5.42 15.04
C GLY A 68 -0.94 3.89 14.98
N GLU A 69 -2.07 3.26 15.25
CA GLU A 69 -2.18 1.80 15.21
C GLU A 69 -2.54 1.33 13.81
N ILE A 70 -1.79 0.34 13.31
CA ILE A 70 -2.03 -0.28 12.00
C ILE A 70 -2.35 -1.75 12.18
N ARG A 71 -3.18 -2.26 11.29
CA ARG A 71 -3.40 -3.70 11.07
C ARG A 71 -3.24 -4.03 9.60
N TYR A 72 -3.08 -5.31 9.29
CA TYR A 72 -3.24 -5.78 7.93
C TYR A 72 -4.71 -6.03 7.61
N MET A 73 -5.12 -5.80 6.37
CA MET A 73 -6.46 -6.19 5.93
C MET A 73 -6.67 -7.69 6.17
N GLU A 74 -7.87 -8.04 6.64
CA GLU A 74 -8.29 -9.43 6.81
C GLU A 74 -8.56 -10.07 5.45
N ILE A 75 -7.49 -10.57 4.83
CA ILE A 75 -7.53 -11.18 3.51
C ILE A 75 -7.32 -12.69 3.68
N PRO A 76 -8.27 -13.56 3.31
CA PRO A 76 -8.10 -14.99 3.46
C PRO A 76 -6.86 -15.50 2.72
N PHE A 77 -6.20 -16.51 3.28
CA PHE A 77 -5.06 -17.17 2.62
C PHE A 77 -5.57 -18.06 1.48
N GLU A 78 -4.77 -18.16 0.41
CA GLU A 78 -5.05 -19.02 -0.77
C GLU A 78 -6.34 -18.72 -1.53
N GLN A 79 -7.10 -17.69 -1.16
CA GLN A 79 -8.35 -17.27 -1.82
C GLN A 79 -8.19 -15.98 -2.64
N VAL A 80 -6.96 -15.54 -2.87
CA VAL A 80 -6.66 -14.32 -3.62
C VAL A 80 -5.70 -14.62 -4.75
N ASP A 81 -6.04 -14.13 -5.94
CA ASP A 81 -5.17 -14.06 -7.09
C ASP A 81 -4.41 -12.73 -7.05
N TRP A 82 -3.15 -12.79 -6.62
CA TRP A 82 -2.25 -11.63 -6.58
C TRP A 82 -1.77 -11.27 -7.98
N ILE A 83 -1.92 -10.00 -8.36
CA ILE A 83 -1.70 -9.56 -9.74
C ILE A 83 -0.33 -8.92 -9.99
N LYS A 84 0.60 -9.00 -9.01
CA LYS A 84 1.96 -8.45 -9.09
C LYS A 84 2.00 -6.96 -9.46
N ASN A 85 1.03 -6.23 -8.94
CA ASN A 85 0.91 -4.79 -9.08
C ASN A 85 0.62 -4.25 -7.68
N PRO A 86 1.41 -3.34 -7.10
CA PRO A 86 2.60 -2.72 -7.69
C PRO A 86 3.77 -3.69 -7.93
N GLU A 87 4.71 -3.27 -8.76
CA GLU A 87 5.95 -4.00 -9.04
C GLU A 87 6.85 -4.04 -7.80
N SER A 88 7.71 -5.07 -7.71
CA SER A 88 8.68 -5.15 -6.60
C SER A 88 9.63 -3.95 -6.62
N PRO A 89 9.75 -3.20 -5.52
CA PRO A 89 10.76 -2.14 -5.40
C PRO A 89 12.16 -2.71 -5.18
N PHE A 90 12.30 -4.02 -4.97
CA PHE A 90 13.59 -4.67 -4.77
C PHE A 90 14.23 -5.04 -6.10
N GLY A 91 15.45 -4.57 -6.32
CA GLY A 91 16.30 -4.94 -7.44
C GLY A 91 17.60 -5.57 -6.97
N PHE A 92 18.22 -6.39 -7.81
CA PHE A 92 19.57 -6.91 -7.56
C PHE A 92 20.62 -5.88 -7.99
N SER A 93 21.53 -5.55 -7.07
CA SER A 93 22.75 -4.78 -7.37
C SER A 93 23.99 -5.61 -7.08
N ALA A 94 25.15 -5.17 -7.57
CA ALA A 94 26.44 -5.79 -7.28
C ALA A 94 26.78 -5.84 -5.77
N HIS A 95 26.10 -5.05 -4.94
CA HIS A 95 26.30 -4.95 -3.48
C HIS A 95 25.15 -5.58 -2.67
N GLY A 96 24.26 -6.34 -3.31
CA GLY A 96 23.08 -6.97 -2.69
C GLY A 96 21.75 -6.37 -3.16
N ALA A 97 20.65 -6.73 -2.49
CA ALA A 97 19.33 -6.21 -2.81
C ALA A 97 19.22 -4.71 -2.45
N GLN A 98 18.79 -3.90 -3.41
CA GLN A 98 18.50 -2.48 -3.21
C GLN A 98 16.99 -2.24 -3.36
N CYS A 99 16.40 -1.45 -2.46
CA CYS A 99 15.00 -1.05 -2.53
C CYS A 99 14.89 0.36 -3.14
N ASP A 100 14.17 0.52 -4.24
CA ASP A 100 13.73 1.86 -4.70
C ASP A 100 12.70 2.39 -3.69
N SER A 101 12.83 3.65 -3.30
CA SER A 101 11.83 4.33 -2.48
C SER A 101 10.54 4.62 -3.25
N ARG A 102 10.58 4.52 -4.58
CA ARG A 102 9.43 4.71 -5.47
C ARG A 102 8.88 3.36 -5.90
N LEU A 103 7.57 3.23 -5.79
CA LEU A 103 6.85 2.02 -6.15
C LEU A 103 6.19 2.21 -7.51
N HIS A 104 6.54 1.37 -8.48
CA HIS A 104 5.96 1.43 -9.82
C HIS A 104 4.64 0.65 -9.85
N ALA A 105 3.59 1.25 -10.42
CA ALA A 105 2.29 0.63 -10.44
C ALA A 105 1.46 0.99 -11.68
N LYS A 106 0.49 0.13 -11.98
CA LYS A 106 -0.66 0.45 -12.82
C LYS A 106 -1.82 0.86 -11.92
N ALA A 107 -2.33 2.07 -12.14
CA ALA A 107 -3.43 2.62 -11.37
C ALA A 107 -4.68 2.82 -12.24
N ASN A 108 -5.84 2.56 -11.64
CA ASN A 108 -7.17 2.69 -12.21
C ASN A 108 -7.87 3.91 -11.61
N LYS A 109 -8.72 4.57 -12.40
CA LYS A 109 -9.65 5.58 -11.87
C LYS A 109 -10.73 4.91 -11.04
N LEU A 110 -11.21 5.61 -10.02
CA LEU A 110 -12.38 5.21 -9.25
C LEU A 110 -13.65 5.60 -10.01
N ILE A 111 -14.67 4.74 -9.95
CA ILE A 111 -16.01 5.02 -10.48
C ILE A 111 -16.93 5.36 -9.31
N ASN A 112 -17.63 6.49 -9.41
CA ASN A 112 -18.63 6.86 -8.43
C ASN A 112 -19.79 5.87 -8.45
N SER A 113 -19.97 5.17 -7.35
CA SER A 113 -20.90 4.05 -7.20
C SER A 113 -21.39 4.00 -5.75
N PRO A 114 -22.64 3.54 -5.51
CA PRO A 114 -23.15 3.40 -4.16
C PRO A 114 -22.23 2.51 -3.31
N LYS A 115 -22.04 2.84 -2.03
CA LYS A 115 -21.23 2.06 -1.07
C LYS A 115 -19.72 2.01 -1.36
N LEU A 116 -19.21 2.80 -2.32
CA LEU A 116 -17.76 2.95 -2.52
C LEU A 116 -17.05 3.33 -1.21
N LEU A 117 -17.60 4.34 -0.51
CA LEU A 117 -17.04 4.85 0.74
C LEU A 117 -17.08 3.84 1.90
N ASP A 118 -18.05 2.92 1.91
CA ASP A 118 -18.17 1.89 2.95
C ASP A 118 -17.08 0.81 2.82
N ARG A 119 -16.35 0.81 1.70
CA ARG A 119 -15.34 -0.20 1.34
C ARG A 119 -13.92 0.33 1.31
N VAL A 120 -13.71 1.56 1.79
CA VAL A 120 -12.40 2.19 1.87
C VAL A 120 -12.04 2.47 3.32
N THR A 121 -10.74 2.44 3.62
CA THR A 121 -10.19 2.89 4.89
C THR A 121 -9.11 3.90 4.57
N LEU A 122 -9.31 5.15 4.99
CA LEU A 122 -8.33 6.21 4.82
C LEU A 122 -7.26 6.12 5.90
N ASP A 123 -6.03 6.45 5.52
CA ASP A 123 -4.91 6.44 6.45
C ASP A 123 -5.01 7.62 7.44
N SER A 124 -5.25 8.85 6.95
CA SER A 124 -5.29 10.07 7.78
C SER A 124 -6.59 10.87 7.59
N LYS A 125 -6.99 11.60 8.64
CA LYS A 125 -8.07 12.60 8.61
C LYS A 125 -7.75 13.85 7.77
N ASP A 126 -6.47 14.07 7.47
CA ASP A 126 -6.01 15.17 6.61
C ASP A 126 -6.35 14.91 5.13
N TYR A 127 -6.82 13.70 4.81
CA TYR A 127 -7.24 13.31 3.47
C TYR A 127 -8.76 13.38 3.36
N SER A 128 -9.24 14.26 2.49
CA SER A 128 -10.64 14.26 2.05
C SER A 128 -10.78 13.36 0.82
N PHE A 129 -11.58 12.29 0.93
CA PHE A 129 -11.81 11.39 -0.19
C PHE A 129 -12.37 12.13 -1.40
N ASP A 130 -11.71 11.97 -2.54
CA ASP A 130 -12.14 12.54 -3.81
C ASP A 130 -11.93 11.51 -4.93
N GLN A 131 -13.02 10.84 -5.31
CA GLN A 131 -13.02 9.84 -6.37
C GLN A 131 -12.54 10.36 -7.75
N ASN A 132 -12.65 11.66 -8.00
CA ASN A 132 -12.32 12.22 -9.32
C ASN A 132 -10.81 12.45 -9.48
N SER A 133 -10.13 12.79 -8.38
CA SER A 133 -8.69 13.05 -8.38
C SER A 133 -7.86 11.86 -7.87
N TRP A 134 -8.49 10.96 -7.11
CA TRP A 134 -7.84 9.76 -6.57
C TRP A 134 -7.91 8.60 -7.55
N LYS A 135 -6.98 7.66 -7.34
CA LYS A 135 -6.90 6.42 -8.10
C LYS A 135 -6.74 5.26 -7.14
N CYS A 136 -6.86 4.05 -7.68
CA CYS A 136 -6.55 2.83 -6.96
C CYS A 136 -5.52 1.99 -7.71
N ILE A 137 -4.69 1.28 -6.97
CA ILE A 137 -3.78 0.26 -7.48
C ILE A 137 -4.33 -1.08 -7.01
N VAL A 138 -4.80 -1.90 -7.94
CA VAL A 138 -5.29 -3.24 -7.60
C VAL A 138 -4.08 -4.11 -7.26
N ALA A 139 -4.09 -4.72 -6.07
CA ALA A 139 -3.04 -5.60 -5.57
C ALA A 139 -3.38 -7.08 -5.75
N GLY A 140 -4.65 -7.43 -5.54
CA GLY A 140 -5.15 -8.77 -5.75
C GLY A 140 -6.66 -8.78 -5.90
N LYS A 141 -7.18 -9.93 -6.31
CA LYS A 141 -8.62 -10.16 -6.47
C LYS A 141 -9.01 -11.43 -5.74
N SER A 142 -10.15 -11.44 -5.07
CA SER A 142 -10.69 -12.69 -4.53
C SER A 142 -10.95 -13.66 -5.68
N LYS A 143 -10.67 -14.94 -5.45
CA LYS A 143 -11.05 -16.00 -6.40
C LYS A 143 -12.56 -15.98 -6.58
N ALA A 144 -13.01 -16.09 -7.83
CA ALA A 144 -14.44 -16.13 -8.13
C ALA A 144 -15.03 -17.45 -7.62
N ASN A 145 -16.12 -17.35 -6.86
CA ASN A 145 -17.01 -18.47 -6.53
C ASN A 145 -18.35 -18.20 -7.21
N GLU A 146 -19.09 -19.25 -7.58
CA GLU A 146 -20.31 -19.15 -8.41
C GLU A 146 -21.35 -18.14 -7.88
N ASP A 147 -21.37 -17.90 -6.56
CA ASP A 147 -22.35 -17.02 -5.90
C ASP A 147 -21.76 -15.73 -5.27
N SER A 148 -20.48 -15.43 -5.47
CA SER A 148 -19.82 -14.29 -4.79
C SER A 148 -19.25 -13.27 -5.76
N GLU A 149 -19.57 -12.00 -5.53
CA GLU A 149 -18.95 -10.89 -6.25
C GLU A 149 -17.44 -10.86 -6.01
N VAL A 150 -16.68 -10.65 -7.08
CA VAL A 150 -15.21 -10.56 -7.01
C VAL A 150 -14.80 -9.26 -6.34
N VAL A 151 -14.16 -9.40 -5.17
CA VAL A 151 -13.58 -8.29 -4.41
C VAL A 151 -12.17 -8.00 -4.92
N HIS A 152 -11.88 -6.73 -5.14
CA HIS A 152 -10.58 -6.20 -5.53
C HIS A 152 -9.94 -5.52 -4.33
N TYR A 153 -8.79 -6.02 -3.89
CA TYR A 153 -8.01 -5.42 -2.81
C TYR A 153 -7.08 -4.36 -3.39
N VAL A 154 -7.21 -3.12 -2.95
CA VAL A 154 -6.55 -1.98 -3.59
C VAL A 154 -5.82 -1.10 -2.59
N LEU A 155 -4.75 -0.45 -3.07
CA LEU A 155 -4.18 0.75 -2.46
C LEU A 155 -4.89 1.97 -3.05
N LEU A 156 -5.27 2.93 -2.21
CA LEU A 156 -5.77 4.23 -2.65
C LEU A 156 -4.62 5.22 -2.71
N VAL A 157 -4.58 5.99 -3.79
CA VAL A 157 -3.51 6.95 -4.03
C VAL A 157 -4.04 8.29 -4.54
N ARG A 158 -3.41 9.39 -4.12
CA ARG A 158 -3.68 10.74 -4.62
C ARG A 158 -2.45 11.36 -5.26
N SER A 159 -2.67 12.23 -6.24
CA SER A 159 -1.59 12.92 -6.94
C SER A 159 -0.93 13.95 -6.02
N VAL A 160 0.40 14.01 -6.02
CA VAL A 160 1.21 14.99 -5.27
C VAL A 160 1.96 15.92 -6.20
N SER A 161 2.49 15.40 -7.32
CA SER A 161 3.06 16.23 -8.39
C SER A 161 2.65 15.70 -9.76
N CYS A 162 2.43 16.62 -10.69
CA CYS A 162 2.07 16.32 -12.07
C CYS A 162 3.28 15.97 -12.95
N ALA A 163 4.51 16.27 -12.52
CA ALA A 163 5.72 16.02 -13.32
C ALA A 163 6.97 15.77 -12.44
N PRO A 164 7.52 14.53 -12.38
CA PRO A 164 6.89 13.29 -12.86
C PRO A 164 5.59 13.01 -12.11
N GLN A 165 4.66 12.28 -12.75
CA GLN A 165 3.37 11.93 -12.15
C GLN A 165 3.60 11.05 -10.92
N THR A 166 3.55 11.67 -9.75
CA THR A 166 3.89 11.05 -8.48
C THR A 166 2.70 11.11 -7.55
N TYR A 167 2.48 9.99 -6.90
CA TYR A 167 1.36 9.75 -6.04
C TYR A 167 1.83 9.44 -4.63
N GLU A 168 0.99 9.72 -3.65
CA GLU A 168 1.15 9.15 -2.32
C GLU A 168 -0.04 8.26 -2.00
N ARG A 169 0.21 7.25 -1.17
CA ARG A 169 -0.80 6.41 -0.58
C ARG A 169 -1.63 7.22 0.42
N VAL A 170 -2.94 7.01 0.37
CA VAL A 170 -3.92 7.66 1.25
C VAL A 170 -4.87 6.69 1.93
N GLY A 171 -4.79 5.40 1.63
CA GLY A 171 -5.62 4.37 2.22
C GLY A 171 -5.59 3.06 1.46
N VAL A 172 -6.54 2.18 1.78
CA VAL A 172 -6.80 0.91 1.09
C VAL A 172 -8.31 0.72 0.88
N GLY A 173 -8.69 -0.31 0.11
CA GLY A 173 -10.09 -0.70 -0.01
C GLY A 173 -10.31 -2.12 -0.50
N ALA A 174 -11.53 -2.61 -0.25
CA ALA A 174 -12.07 -3.88 -0.73
C ALA A 174 -13.22 -3.59 -1.72
N LEU A 175 -12.84 -3.22 -2.93
CA LEU A 175 -13.72 -2.66 -3.96
C LEU A 175 -14.38 -3.72 -4.83
N LEU A 176 -15.50 -3.39 -5.44
CA LEU A 176 -16.15 -4.22 -6.46
C LEU A 176 -15.72 -3.77 -7.87
N ALA A 177 -16.06 -4.56 -8.89
CA ALA A 177 -15.69 -4.25 -10.26
C ALA A 177 -16.31 -2.94 -10.78
N ASP A 178 -17.52 -2.60 -10.36
CA ASP A 178 -18.22 -1.36 -10.71
C ASP A 178 -17.65 -0.11 -10.03
N HIS A 179 -16.76 -0.29 -9.05
CA HIS A 179 -16.02 0.79 -8.39
C HIS A 179 -14.73 1.17 -9.12
N ILE A 180 -14.29 0.37 -10.10
CA ILE A 180 -12.96 0.46 -10.72
C ILE A 180 -13.09 0.60 -12.23
N SER A 181 -12.52 1.67 -12.79
CA SER A 181 -12.41 1.83 -14.24
C SER A 181 -11.44 0.79 -14.82
N PRO A 182 -11.77 0.13 -15.96
CA PRO A 182 -10.88 -0.86 -16.56
C PRO A 182 -9.59 -0.24 -17.14
N ALA A 183 -9.57 1.06 -17.41
CA ALA A 183 -8.40 1.75 -17.94
C ALA A 183 -7.33 1.93 -16.85
N THR A 184 -6.08 1.62 -17.20
CA THR A 184 -4.92 1.78 -16.31
C THR A 184 -3.91 2.77 -16.86
N GLU A 185 -3.18 3.44 -15.99
CA GLU A 185 -2.00 4.25 -16.33
C GLU A 185 -0.81 3.94 -15.41
N SER A 186 0.41 4.14 -15.91
CA SER A 186 1.64 3.94 -15.13
C SER A 186 1.88 5.12 -14.19
N ILE A 187 2.14 4.83 -12.92
CA ILE A 187 2.43 5.85 -11.90
C ILE A 187 3.60 5.44 -11.01
N PHE A 188 4.17 6.43 -10.31
CA PHE A 188 5.11 6.20 -9.21
C PHE A 188 4.45 6.59 -7.89
N VAL A 189 4.46 5.70 -6.89
CA VAL A 189 4.05 6.03 -5.52
C VAL A 189 5.30 6.31 -4.69
N ILE A 190 5.32 7.46 -4.03
CA ILE A 190 6.42 7.95 -3.21
C ILE A 190 6.05 8.01 -1.75
#